data_AF-A0A9D7J8N0-F1
#
_entry.id   AF-A0A9D7J8N0-F1
#
_cell.length_a   1.000
_cell.length_b   1.000
_cell.length_c   1.000
_cell.angle_alpha   90.00
_cell.angle_beta   90.00
_cell.angle_gamma   90.00
#
_symmetry.space_group_name_H-M   'P 1'
#
loop_
_entity.id
_entity.type
_entity.pdbx_description
1 polymer ?
#
loop_
_entity_poly.entity_id
_entity_poly.type
_entity_poly.pdbx_seq_one_letter_code
_entity_poly.pdbx_strand_id
1 'polypeptide(L)'
;MRSWSQPNLQQSQPPSSLYLPRWSESEDWYAVPNRVVLVSQGDEETPAMVATATNADPDSKYSTVRRGRVITHRETGVDAATLDALQGLADRRLEALTTSVTNVQVTTAPVPVWPNDRIDLVSPSRNMAPLRATSSSWTLTLVADGLMDHEWREVGLGG
;
A
#
# COMPACT_ATOMS: atom_id res chain seq x y z
N MET A 1 -45.62 -23.42 -5.02
CA MET A 1 -44.22 -23.90 -5.04
C MET A 1 -43.74 -23.93 -6.48
N ARG A 2 -42.86 -23.00 -6.89
CA ARG A 2 -42.12 -23.10 -8.17
C ARG A 2 -40.64 -23.02 -7.84
N SER A 3 -39.98 -24.16 -8.04
CA SER A 3 -38.53 -24.32 -7.95
C SER A 3 -37.92 -23.66 -9.20
N TRP A 4 -36.93 -22.79 -8.99
CA TRP A 4 -36.14 -22.16 -10.05
C TRP A 4 -34.82 -22.90 -10.15
N SER A 5 -34.59 -23.59 -11.28
CA SER A 5 -33.25 -24.04 -11.67
C SER A 5 -32.37 -22.83 -11.97
N GLN A 6 -31.24 -22.73 -11.27
CA GLN A 6 -30.20 -21.75 -11.57
C GLN A 6 -29.47 -22.15 -12.86
N PRO A 7 -29.32 -21.25 -13.85
CA PRO A 7 -28.45 -21.51 -14.98
C PRO A 7 -26.98 -21.43 -14.54
N ASN A 8 -26.23 -22.44 -14.97
CA ASN A 8 -24.81 -22.63 -14.76
C ASN A 8 -24.02 -21.50 -15.45
N LEU A 9 -23.59 -20.49 -14.69
CA LEU A 9 -22.69 -19.44 -15.18
C LEU A 9 -21.27 -20.02 -15.27
N GLN A 10 -20.94 -20.66 -16.39
CA GLN A 10 -19.54 -20.78 -16.79
C GLN A 10 -19.02 -19.36 -17.00
N GLN A 11 -18.11 -18.92 -16.13
CA GLN A 11 -17.39 -17.66 -16.23
C GLN A 11 -16.53 -17.72 -17.51
N SER A 12 -17.16 -17.35 -18.63
CA SER A 12 -16.46 -16.91 -19.83
C SER A 12 -15.63 -15.70 -19.41
N GLN A 13 -14.36 -15.72 -19.79
CA GLN A 13 -13.32 -14.81 -19.28
C GLN A 13 -13.78 -13.36 -19.18
N PRO A 14 -13.39 -12.62 -18.11
CA PRO A 14 -13.73 -11.22 -18.02
C PRO A 14 -13.15 -10.46 -19.22
N PRO A 15 -13.87 -9.45 -19.76
CA PRO A 15 -13.31 -8.57 -20.77
C PRO A 15 -12.02 -7.93 -20.22
N SER A 16 -10.96 -7.96 -21.02
CA SER A 16 -9.60 -7.59 -20.62
C SER A 16 -9.37 -6.11 -20.32
N SER A 17 -10.40 -5.26 -20.32
CA SER A 17 -10.39 -3.91 -19.74
C SER A 17 -11.80 -3.33 -19.72
N LEU A 18 -12.28 -2.85 -18.57
CA LEU A 18 -13.55 -2.13 -18.42
C LEU A 18 -13.31 -0.76 -17.78
N TYR A 19 -12.18 -0.13 -18.13
CA TYR A 19 -11.74 1.16 -17.64
C TYR A 19 -11.84 2.22 -18.74
N LEU A 20 -12.40 3.39 -18.42
CA LEU A 20 -12.26 4.60 -19.24
C LEU A 20 -10.87 5.22 -18.96
N PRO A 21 -10.26 5.96 -19.90
CA PRO A 21 -8.84 6.35 -19.84
C PRO A 21 -8.59 7.53 -18.89
N ARG A 22 -9.06 7.45 -17.64
CA ARG A 22 -8.57 8.26 -16.53
C ARG A 22 -7.91 7.34 -15.53
N TRP A 23 -6.65 7.10 -15.83
CA TRP A 23 -5.70 6.37 -15.01
C TRP A 23 -4.74 7.38 -14.41
N SER A 24 -4.66 7.42 -13.08
CA SER A 24 -3.62 8.17 -12.39
C SER A 24 -2.98 7.28 -11.34
N GLU A 25 -1.69 6.98 -11.53
CA GLU A 25 -0.84 6.45 -10.48
C GLU A 25 -0.08 7.62 -9.86
N SER A 26 -0.29 7.85 -8.58
CA SER A 26 0.53 8.79 -7.81
C SER A 26 1.37 7.99 -6.83
N GLU A 27 2.67 7.93 -7.09
CA GLU A 27 3.63 7.31 -6.18
C GLU A 27 4.52 8.43 -5.62
N ASP A 28 4.15 8.98 -4.46
CA ASP A 28 4.99 9.96 -3.76
C ASP A 28 6.03 9.22 -2.91
N TRP A 29 7.18 8.97 -3.52
CA TRP A 29 8.30 8.32 -2.85
C TRP A 29 9.24 9.29 -2.17
N TYR A 30 9.11 10.59 -2.47
CA TYR A 30 10.14 11.56 -2.12
C TYR A 30 10.31 11.64 -0.61
N ALA A 31 9.21 11.56 0.12
CA ALA A 31 9.17 11.61 1.57
C ALA A 31 9.27 10.23 2.27
N VAL A 32 9.29 9.12 1.51
CA VAL A 32 9.35 7.77 2.12
C VAL A 32 10.63 7.63 2.96
N PRO A 33 10.52 7.35 4.28
CA PRO A 33 11.66 7.20 5.15
C PRO A 33 12.55 6.03 4.73
N ASN A 34 13.86 6.21 4.88
CA ASN A 34 14.85 5.15 4.72
C ASN A 34 15.67 4.92 5.99
N ARG A 35 15.29 5.63 7.05
CA ARG A 35 15.76 5.44 8.40
C ARG A 35 14.60 5.66 9.38
N VAL A 36 14.49 4.80 10.38
CA VAL A 36 13.59 4.96 11.52
C VAL A 36 14.44 5.08 12.77
N VAL A 37 14.17 6.09 13.59
CA VAL A 37 14.79 6.28 14.92
C VAL A 37 13.69 6.26 15.95
N LEU A 38 13.72 5.27 16.84
CA LEU A 38 12.80 5.17 17.97
C LEU A 38 13.55 5.53 19.24
N VAL A 39 12.94 6.36 20.07
CA VAL A 39 13.43 6.71 21.41
C VAL A 39 12.43 6.20 22.43
N SER A 40 12.87 5.32 23.34
CA SER A 40 12.00 4.80 24.39
C SER A 40 11.59 5.89 25.37
N GLN A 41 10.58 5.61 26.18
CA GLN A 41 10.38 6.40 27.39
C GLN A 41 11.57 6.18 28.34
N GLY A 42 12.02 7.25 28.98
CA GLY A 42 13.02 7.22 30.05
C GLY A 42 12.50 8.00 31.25
N ASP A 43 13.09 7.78 32.41
CA ASP A 43 12.76 8.46 33.67
C ASP A 43 14.03 8.97 34.37
N GLU A 44 13.91 9.43 35.62
CA GLU A 44 15.04 9.98 36.38
C GLU A 44 16.13 8.94 36.71
N GLU A 45 15.79 7.65 36.76
CA GLU A 45 16.69 6.55 37.11
C GLU A 45 17.17 5.77 35.88
N THR A 46 16.33 5.68 34.86
CA THR A 46 16.55 4.87 33.65
C THR A 46 16.61 5.77 32.42
N PRO A 47 17.79 5.92 31.78
CA PRO A 47 17.91 6.73 30.58
C PRO A 47 17.11 6.14 29.42
N ALA A 48 16.56 7.01 28.58
CA ALA A 48 15.86 6.60 27.36
C ALA A 48 16.80 5.81 26.42
N MET A 49 16.30 4.70 25.91
CA MET A 49 16.98 3.89 24.90
C MET A 49 16.72 4.44 23.51
N VAL A 50 17.68 4.27 22.59
CA VAL A 50 17.55 4.69 21.20
C VAL A 50 17.82 3.50 20.29
N ALA A 51 16.88 3.18 19.40
CA ALA A 51 17.05 2.21 18.34
C ALA A 51 17.02 2.89 16.98
N THR A 52 17.80 2.38 16.02
CA THR A 52 17.85 2.91 14.66
C THR A 52 17.81 1.78 13.65
N ALA A 53 16.84 1.83 12.74
CA ALA A 53 16.77 0.96 11.57
C ALA A 53 17.09 1.79 10.32
N THR A 54 17.94 1.31 9.43
CA THR A 54 18.28 2.02 8.18
C THR A 54 18.22 1.06 7.00
N ASN A 55 17.50 1.45 5.95
CA ASN A 55 17.51 0.72 4.69
C ASN A 55 18.79 1.09 3.91
N ALA A 56 19.75 0.17 3.89
CA ALA A 56 20.99 0.28 3.12
C ALA A 56 21.05 -0.74 1.95
N ASP A 57 19.93 -1.40 1.65
CA ASP A 57 19.86 -2.42 0.60
C ASP A 57 20.04 -1.77 -0.79
N PRO A 58 21.10 -2.11 -1.56
CA PRO A 58 21.32 -1.55 -2.89
C PRO A 58 20.23 -1.93 -3.89
N ASP A 59 19.41 -2.95 -3.62
CA ASP A 59 18.31 -3.38 -4.48
C ASP A 59 16.99 -2.63 -4.21
N SER A 60 16.86 -2.03 -3.02
CA SER A 60 15.71 -1.21 -2.64
C SER A 60 15.77 0.19 -3.27
N LYS A 61 14.69 0.60 -3.97
CA LYS A 61 14.49 1.98 -4.45
C LYS A 61 14.38 3.01 -3.31
N TYR A 62 14.15 2.52 -2.09
CA TYR A 62 14.02 3.33 -0.89
C TYR A 62 15.33 3.49 -0.13
N SER A 63 16.37 2.72 -0.44
CA SER A 63 17.59 2.73 0.37
C SER A 63 18.34 4.05 0.35
N THR A 64 19.10 4.28 1.42
CA THR A 64 20.05 5.39 1.52
C THR A 64 21.09 5.34 0.40
N VAL A 65 21.51 4.14 0.00
CA VAL A 65 22.49 3.90 -1.07
C VAL A 65 21.99 4.39 -2.42
N ARG A 66 20.78 3.98 -2.84
CA ARG A 66 20.21 4.42 -4.13
C ARG A 66 19.83 5.90 -4.15
N ARG A 67 19.39 6.44 -3.01
CA ARG A 67 18.92 7.82 -2.92
C ARG A 67 20.02 8.85 -2.67
N GLY A 68 21.18 8.43 -2.17
CA GLY A 68 22.27 9.32 -1.77
C GLY A 68 21.91 10.28 -0.62
N ARG A 69 20.79 10.05 0.06
CA ARG A 69 20.31 10.88 1.17
C ARG A 69 19.60 10.05 2.23
N VAL A 70 19.58 10.56 3.46
CA VAL A 70 18.87 9.96 4.59
C VAL A 70 17.58 10.73 4.83
N ILE A 71 16.45 10.02 4.85
CA ILE A 71 15.13 10.53 5.22
C ILE A 71 14.72 9.78 6.49
N THR A 72 14.64 10.51 7.60
CA THR A 72 14.45 9.91 8.93
C THR A 72 13.02 10.09 9.42
N HIS A 73 12.39 8.98 9.81
CA HIS A 73 11.19 8.99 10.64
C HIS A 73 11.59 8.84 12.10
N ARG A 74 11.03 9.68 12.98
CA ARG A 74 11.40 9.71 14.41
C ARG A 74 10.15 9.58 15.27
N GLU A 75 10.19 8.67 16.22
CA GLU A 75 9.18 8.52 17.28
C GLU A 75 9.87 8.56 18.65
N THR A 76 9.20 9.15 19.63
CA THR A 76 9.71 9.31 21.00
C THR A 76 8.67 8.86 22.01
N GLY A 77 9.10 8.39 23.17
CA GLY A 77 8.18 7.86 24.19
C GLY A 77 7.62 6.49 23.79
N VAL A 78 8.39 5.72 23.01
CA VAL A 78 7.99 4.37 22.62
C VAL A 78 8.09 3.46 23.84
N ASP A 79 7.01 2.72 24.11
CA ASP A 79 7.00 1.72 25.17
C ASP A 79 7.79 0.48 24.70
N ALA A 80 8.92 0.21 25.35
CA ALA A 80 9.76 -0.95 25.09
C ALA A 80 10.55 -1.30 26.35
N ALA A 81 10.44 -2.55 26.80
CA ALA A 81 11.13 -3.04 27.99
C ALA A 81 12.63 -3.26 27.80
N THR A 82 13.09 -3.42 26.56
CA THR A 82 14.51 -3.68 26.24
C THR A 82 14.92 -3.00 24.93
N LEU A 83 16.23 -2.80 24.77
CA LEU A 83 16.80 -2.27 23.54
C LEU A 83 16.52 -3.20 22.34
N ASP A 84 16.55 -4.52 22.55
CA ASP A 84 16.26 -5.51 21.51
C ASP A 84 14.80 -5.43 21.03
N ALA A 85 13.85 -5.27 21.96
CA ALA A 85 12.45 -5.06 21.61
C ALA A 85 12.24 -3.73 20.86
N LEU A 86 12.95 -2.66 21.27
CA LEU A 86 12.92 -1.37 20.59
C LEU A 86 13.53 -1.45 19.18
N GLN A 87 14.60 -2.23 19.00
CA GLN A 87 15.22 -2.47 17.70
C GLN A 87 14.28 -3.26 16.78
N GLY A 88 13.66 -4.34 17.25
CA GLY A 88 12.66 -5.08 16.48
C GLY A 88 11.40 -4.26 16.16
N LEU A 89 11.07 -3.23 16.95
CA LEU A 89 10.05 -2.25 16.59
C LEU A 89 10.53 -1.30 15.49
N ALA A 90 11.77 -0.81 15.56
CA ALA A 90 12.34 0.07 14.56
C ALA A 90 12.42 -0.61 13.18
N ASP A 91 12.82 -1.89 13.14
CA ASP A 91 12.91 -2.68 11.92
C ASP A 91 11.52 -2.90 11.30
N ARG A 92 10.53 -3.32 12.09
CA ARG A 92 9.13 -3.46 11.62
C ARG A 92 8.53 -2.15 11.13
N ARG A 93 8.85 -1.03 11.80
CA ARG A 93 8.42 0.31 11.38
C ARG A 93 9.05 0.69 10.05
N LEU A 94 10.34 0.41 9.87
CA LEU A 94 11.03 0.68 8.62
C LEU A 94 10.44 -0.16 7.48
N GLU A 95 10.18 -1.44 7.70
CA GLU A 95 9.50 -2.30 6.72
C GLU A 95 8.11 -1.77 6.35
N ALA A 96 7.29 -1.39 7.34
CA ALA A 96 5.96 -0.87 7.10
C ALA A 96 5.97 0.45 6.31
N LEU A 97 6.94 1.33 6.60
CA LEU A 97 7.08 2.63 5.93
C LEU A 97 7.71 2.53 4.55
N THR A 98 8.54 1.51 4.31
CA THR A 98 9.21 1.27 3.02
C THR A 98 8.44 0.32 2.09
N THR A 99 7.45 -0.41 2.63
CA THR A 99 6.47 -1.14 1.82
C THR A 99 5.60 -0.11 1.10
N SER A 100 5.85 0.08 -0.18
CA SER A 100 5.21 1.14 -0.95
C SER A 100 3.71 0.97 -1.00
N VAL A 101 3.00 1.97 -0.49
CA VAL A 101 1.58 2.14 -0.72
C VAL A 101 1.45 2.92 -2.03
N THR A 102 1.44 2.23 -3.17
CA THR A 102 1.06 2.87 -4.44
C THR A 102 -0.45 3.05 -4.39
N ASN A 103 -0.91 4.29 -4.40
CA ASN A 103 -2.31 4.58 -4.58
C ASN A 103 -2.60 4.66 -6.08
N VAL A 104 -3.59 3.90 -6.52
CA VAL A 104 -4.04 3.85 -7.91
C VAL A 104 -5.44 4.45 -7.95
N GLN A 105 -5.61 5.50 -8.73
CA GLN A 105 -6.90 6.10 -9.00
C GLN A 105 -7.38 5.66 -10.38
N VAL A 106 -8.56 5.07 -10.41
CA VAL A 106 -9.15 4.48 -11.61
C VAL A 106 -10.61 4.85 -11.73
N THR A 107 -11.04 5.26 -12.93
CA THR A 107 -12.46 5.46 -13.24
C THR A 107 -13.01 4.28 -14.06
N THR A 108 -14.09 3.65 -13.60
CA THR A 108 -14.76 2.52 -14.27
C THR A 108 -16.24 2.80 -14.54
N ALA A 109 -16.87 1.94 -15.36
CA ALA A 109 -18.31 1.74 -15.25
C ALA A 109 -18.65 1.13 -13.87
N PRO A 110 -19.90 1.22 -13.37
CA PRO A 110 -20.26 0.65 -12.08
C PRO A 110 -19.94 -0.85 -12.01
N VAL A 111 -19.08 -1.23 -11.07
CA VAL A 111 -18.67 -2.62 -10.83
C VAL A 111 -18.90 -2.96 -9.36
N PRO A 112 -19.32 -4.20 -9.04
CA PRO A 112 -19.57 -4.60 -7.66
C PRO A 112 -18.23 -4.87 -6.96
N VAL A 113 -17.63 -3.82 -6.40
CA VAL A 113 -16.42 -3.92 -5.56
C VAL A 113 -16.69 -3.31 -4.19
N TRP A 114 -16.24 -4.02 -3.16
CA TRP A 114 -16.33 -3.61 -1.77
C TRP A 114 -14.97 -3.21 -1.21
N PRO A 115 -14.92 -2.38 -0.16
CA PRO A 115 -13.67 -2.12 0.55
C PRO A 115 -13.01 -3.43 1.00
N ASN A 116 -11.69 -3.51 0.81
CA ASN A 116 -10.82 -4.67 1.01
C ASN A 116 -10.94 -5.81 -0.02
N ASP A 117 -11.79 -5.67 -1.04
CA ASP A 117 -11.77 -6.62 -2.16
C ASP A 117 -10.42 -6.57 -2.87
N ARG A 118 -9.93 -7.75 -3.24
CA ARG A 118 -8.71 -7.89 -4.02
C ARG A 118 -9.01 -7.66 -5.49
N ILE A 119 -8.24 -6.78 -6.11
CA ILE A 119 -8.33 -6.42 -7.51
C ILE A 119 -7.02 -6.79 -8.20
N ASP A 120 -7.10 -7.66 -9.20
CA ASP A 120 -5.99 -7.94 -10.11
C ASP A 120 -6.20 -7.12 -11.39
N LEU A 121 -5.19 -6.36 -11.78
CA LEU A 121 -5.25 -5.46 -12.92
C LEU A 121 -3.90 -5.37 -13.65
N VAL A 122 -3.86 -4.70 -14.80
CA VAL A 122 -2.63 -4.42 -15.54
C VAL A 122 -2.37 -2.92 -15.52
N SER A 123 -1.13 -2.51 -15.22
CA SER A 123 -0.77 -1.10 -15.13
C SER A 123 -0.28 -0.57 -16.49
N PRO A 124 -0.96 0.41 -17.12
CA PRO A 124 -0.50 1.04 -18.35
C PRO A 124 0.82 1.80 -18.23
N SER A 125 1.06 2.43 -17.08
CA SER A 125 2.32 3.13 -16.77
C SER A 125 3.49 2.16 -16.57
N ARG A 126 3.22 0.88 -16.27
CA ARG A 126 4.24 -0.16 -16.10
C ARG A 126 4.30 -1.14 -17.28
N ASN A 127 4.10 -0.66 -18.51
CA ASN A 127 4.12 -1.48 -19.73
C ASN A 127 3.19 -2.71 -19.65
N MET A 128 1.97 -2.51 -19.14
CA MET A 128 0.96 -3.55 -18.95
C MET A 128 1.37 -4.66 -17.96
N ALA A 129 2.33 -4.40 -17.06
CA ALA A 129 2.70 -5.35 -16.01
C ALA A 129 1.53 -5.62 -15.05
N PRO A 130 1.42 -6.84 -14.50
CA PRO A 130 0.40 -7.17 -13.52
C PRO A 130 0.58 -6.34 -12.24
N LEU A 131 -0.54 -5.85 -11.71
CA LEU A 131 -0.64 -5.11 -10.46
C LEU A 131 -1.71 -5.76 -9.59
N ARG A 132 -1.40 -5.94 -8.32
CA ARG A 132 -2.35 -6.44 -7.31
C ARG A 132 -2.67 -5.31 -6.36
N ALA A 133 -3.95 -5.06 -6.15
CA ALA A 133 -4.41 -4.01 -5.27
C ALA A 133 -5.57 -4.45 -4.39
N THR A 134 -5.83 -3.68 -3.34
CA THR A 134 -7.05 -3.76 -2.53
C THR A 134 -7.88 -2.50 -2.72
N SER A 135 -9.19 -2.68 -2.84
CA SER A 135 -10.13 -1.56 -2.90
C SER A 135 -10.17 -0.82 -1.55
N SER A 136 -9.89 0.48 -1.53
CA SER A 136 -9.94 1.29 -0.30
C SER A 136 -11.24 2.08 -0.22
N SER A 137 -11.59 2.79 -1.30
CA SER A 137 -12.79 3.60 -1.38
C SER A 137 -13.29 3.73 -2.82
N TRP A 138 -14.55 4.13 -2.99
CA TRP A 138 -15.08 4.52 -4.28
C TRP A 138 -16.20 5.55 -4.14
N THR A 139 -16.41 6.33 -5.20
CA THR A 139 -17.54 7.25 -5.34
C THR A 139 -18.29 6.91 -6.63
N LEU A 140 -19.61 6.79 -6.55
CA LEU A 140 -20.49 6.57 -7.71
C LEU A 140 -21.38 7.79 -7.91
N THR A 141 -21.32 8.39 -9.09
CA THR A 141 -22.26 9.46 -9.46
C THR A 141 -23.54 8.84 -9.99
N LEU A 142 -24.68 9.09 -9.32
CA LEU A 142 -25.99 8.53 -9.70
C LEU A 142 -26.66 9.35 -10.81
N VAL A 143 -26.18 9.18 -12.04
CA VAL A 143 -26.77 9.72 -13.27
C VAL A 143 -26.81 8.61 -14.33
N ALA A 144 -27.57 8.80 -15.42
CA ALA A 144 -27.45 7.93 -16.58
C ALA A 144 -25.98 7.96 -17.06
N ASP A 145 -25.40 6.78 -17.28
CA ASP A 145 -23.98 6.59 -17.60
C ASP A 145 -22.99 7.05 -16.52
N GLY A 146 -23.45 7.13 -15.26
CA GLY A 146 -22.63 7.46 -14.11
C GLY A 146 -21.42 6.53 -13.95
N LEU A 147 -20.25 7.15 -13.77
CA LEU A 147 -18.99 6.44 -13.56
C LEU A 147 -18.67 6.30 -12.08
N MET A 148 -17.82 5.33 -11.79
CA MET A 148 -17.32 5.00 -10.47
C MET A 148 -15.84 5.38 -10.40
N ASP A 149 -15.49 6.29 -9.51
CA ASP A 149 -14.11 6.66 -9.22
C ASP A 149 -13.62 5.81 -8.04
N HIS A 150 -12.49 5.14 -8.22
CA HIS A 150 -11.92 4.24 -7.23
C HIS A 150 -10.61 4.74 -6.70
N GLU A 151 -10.36 4.43 -5.43
CA GLU A 151 -9.05 4.50 -4.82
C GLU A 151 -8.61 3.10 -4.39
N TRP A 152 -7.58 2.59 -5.05
CA TRP A 152 -7.02 1.27 -4.79
C TRP A 152 -5.60 1.37 -4.25
N ARG A 153 -5.24 0.41 -3.41
CA ARG A 153 -3.92 0.34 -2.78
C ARG A 153 -3.16 -0.86 -3.30
N GLU A 154 -2.02 -0.64 -3.95
CA GLU A 154 -1.14 -1.74 -4.34
C GLU A 154 -0.73 -2.54 -3.11
N VAL A 155 -0.82 -3.86 -3.22
CA VAL A 155 -0.27 -4.80 -2.25
C VAL A 155 0.97 -5.37 -2.90
N GLY A 156 2.12 -5.17 -2.24
CA GLY A 156 3.40 -5.73 -2.70
C GLY A 156 3.25 -7.20 -3.07
N LEU A 157 3.85 -7.60 -4.18
CA LEU A 157 3.92 -8.99 -4.61
C LEU A 157 4.80 -9.75 -3.61
N GLY A 158 4.23 -10.12 -2.46
CA GLY A 158 4.84 -11.09 -1.57
C GLY A 158 5.09 -12.37 -2.36
N GLY A 159 6.35 -12.83 -2.34
CA GLY A 159 6.75 -14.11 -2.90
C GLY A 159 6.05 -15.29 -2.22
#